data_AF-A0A3G8YGP6-F1
#
_entry.id   AF-A0A3G8YGP6-F1
#
_cell.length_a   1.000
_cell.length_b   1.000
_cell.length_c   1.000
_cell.angle_alpha   90.00
_cell.angle_beta   90.00
_cell.angle_gamma   90.00
#
_symmetry.space_group_name_H-M   'P 1'
#
loop_
_entity.id
_entity.type
_entity.pdbx_description
1 polymer ?
#
loop_
_entity_poly.entity_id
_entity_poly.type
_entity_poly.pdbx_seq_one_letter_code
_entity_poly.pdbx_strand_id
1 'polypeptide(L)'
;MLKSKTSDFNSEGSKTKLFSFSDYPKFLRSPQLLILIHNLADGLRKIYNQKIQKSVAMLKLAHWFKEVEESGFKAFSVLMKTIMNHYSDILNYFDQRSTNASAESFNAKIKNFRLQLRGVRDKSFFLFRLSKLFA
;
A
#
# COMPACT_ATOMS: atom_id res chain seq x y z
N MET A 1 30.20 -51.81 30.49
CA MET A 1 30.34 -52.18 31.91
C MET A 1 30.12 -50.92 32.75
N LEU A 2 28.94 -50.82 33.39
CA LEU A 2 28.50 -50.10 34.63
C LEU A 2 29.39 -48.95 35.16
N LYS A 3 28.94 -47.77 35.66
CA LYS A 3 27.68 -47.34 36.31
C LYS A 3 27.71 -45.81 36.59
N SER A 4 26.49 -45.20 36.65
CA SER A 4 25.99 -44.02 37.42
C SER A 4 26.62 -42.62 37.19
N LYS A 5 25.86 -41.52 37.12
CA LYS A 5 24.81 -41.08 38.05
C LYS A 5 23.62 -40.36 37.38
N THR A 6 22.45 -40.67 37.92
CA THR A 6 21.20 -39.90 37.86
C THR A 6 21.36 -38.57 38.61
N SER A 7 20.76 -37.50 38.06
CA SER A 7 20.21 -36.41 38.86
C SER A 7 18.84 -36.10 38.27
N ASP A 8 17.83 -36.59 38.98
CA ASP A 8 16.43 -36.38 38.67
C ASP A 8 16.09 -34.89 38.81
N PHE A 9 15.62 -34.28 37.73
CA PHE A 9 14.80 -33.06 37.83
C PHE A 9 13.48 -33.33 37.12
N ASN A 10 12.52 -33.80 37.91
CA ASN A 10 11.12 -33.85 37.55
C ASN A 10 10.58 -32.41 37.62
N SER A 11 10.24 -31.84 36.48
CA SER A 11 9.28 -30.74 36.43
C SER A 11 8.22 -31.11 35.41
N GLU A 12 7.04 -31.47 35.92
CA GLU A 12 5.79 -31.48 35.17
C GLU A 12 5.59 -30.08 34.54
N GLY A 13 6.01 -29.96 33.28
CA GLY A 13 5.87 -28.76 32.47
C GLY A 13 5.06 -29.12 31.23
N SER A 14 3.94 -28.44 31.07
CA SER A 14 3.01 -28.54 29.96
C SER A 14 3.72 -28.75 28.62
N LYS A 15 3.41 -29.85 27.91
CA LYS A 15 3.84 -30.03 26.50
C LYS A 15 3.12 -28.96 25.66
N THR A 16 3.65 -27.74 25.62
CA THR A 16 3.31 -26.77 24.59
C THR A 16 3.63 -27.43 23.26
N LYS A 17 2.59 -27.74 22.48
CA LYS A 17 2.72 -28.26 21.13
C LYS A 17 3.53 -27.22 20.34
N LEU A 18 4.82 -27.48 20.14
CA LEU A 18 5.68 -26.63 19.32
C LEU A 18 5.12 -26.70 17.90
N PHE A 19 4.52 -25.61 17.43
CA PHE A 19 4.12 -25.49 16.03
C PHE A 19 5.37 -25.60 15.15
N SER A 20 5.34 -26.52 14.19
CA SER A 20 6.41 -26.68 13.21
C SER A 20 6.39 -25.48 12.26
N PHE A 21 7.55 -25.13 11.69
CA PHE A 21 7.65 -24.07 10.69
C PHE A 21 6.69 -24.29 9.49
N SER A 22 6.31 -25.55 9.23
CA SER A 22 5.31 -25.94 8.24
C SER A 22 3.90 -25.40 8.49
N ASP A 23 3.59 -25.09 9.75
CA ASP A 23 2.24 -24.75 10.22
C ASP A 23 1.93 -23.26 10.02
N TYR A 24 2.95 -22.45 9.73
CA TYR A 24 2.77 -21.05 9.41
C TYR A 24 2.19 -20.87 7.99
N PRO A 25 1.32 -19.87 7.77
CA PRO A 25 0.85 -19.55 6.44
C PRO A 25 2.04 -19.23 5.51
N LYS A 26 1.94 -19.61 4.22
CA LYS A 26 3.05 -19.56 3.24
C LYS A 26 3.78 -18.21 3.19
N PHE A 27 3.09 -17.10 3.45
CA PHE A 27 3.71 -15.77 3.46
C PHE A 27 4.71 -15.53 4.60
N LEU A 28 4.61 -16.25 5.72
CA LEU A 28 5.60 -16.22 6.81
C LEU A 28 6.76 -17.20 6.59
N ARG A 29 6.64 -18.12 5.62
CA ARG A 29 7.63 -19.16 5.35
C ARG A 29 8.72 -18.77 4.36
N SER A 30 8.61 -17.62 3.71
CA SER A 30 9.55 -17.21 2.65
C SER A 30 9.95 -15.75 2.82
N PRO A 31 10.92 -15.45 3.71
CA PRO A 31 11.46 -14.10 3.90
C PRO A 31 11.84 -13.42 2.58
N GLN A 32 12.38 -14.17 1.64
CA GLN A 32 12.75 -13.71 0.29
C GLN A 32 11.57 -13.17 -0.53
N LEU A 33 10.37 -13.78 -0.44
CA LEU A 33 9.19 -13.31 -1.17
C LEU A 33 8.65 -12.01 -0.57
N LEU A 34 8.65 -11.91 0.76
CA LEU A 34 8.22 -10.70 1.46
C LEU A 34 9.14 -9.52 1.12
N ILE A 35 10.47 -9.76 1.11
CA ILE A 35 11.46 -8.75 0.72
C ILE A 35 11.24 -8.30 -0.73
N LEU A 36 10.99 -9.22 -1.66
CA LEU A 36 10.75 -8.87 -3.06
C LEU A 36 9.47 -8.03 -3.24
N ILE A 37 8.37 -8.41 -2.58
CA ILE A 37 7.12 -7.63 -2.58
C ILE A 37 7.36 -6.22 -2.02
N HIS A 38 8.08 -6.13 -0.90
CA HIS A 38 8.41 -4.85 -0.29
C HIS A 38 9.26 -3.99 -1.23
N ASN A 39 10.26 -4.57 -1.89
CA ASN A 39 11.13 -3.86 -2.82
C ASN A 39 10.37 -3.33 -4.03
N LEU A 40 9.44 -4.10 -4.60
CA LEU A 40 8.59 -3.63 -5.70
C LEU A 40 7.70 -2.46 -5.28
N ALA A 41 7.08 -2.54 -4.10
CA ALA A 41 6.26 -1.46 -3.56
C ALA A 41 7.09 -0.19 -3.27
N ASP A 42 8.24 -0.36 -2.64
CA ASP A 42 9.14 0.75 -2.29
C ASP A 42 9.81 1.37 -3.52
N GLY A 43 10.11 0.57 -4.54
CA GLY A 43 10.60 1.02 -5.84
C GLY A 43 9.62 1.97 -6.51
N LEU A 44 8.33 1.58 -6.57
CA LEU A 44 7.28 2.45 -7.10
C LEU A 44 7.16 3.74 -6.27
N ARG A 45 7.12 3.63 -4.94
CA ARG A 45 7.06 4.79 -4.02
C ARG A 45 8.23 5.76 -4.26
N LYS A 46 9.46 5.25 -4.44
CA LYS A 46 10.65 6.06 -4.70
C LYS A 46 10.51 6.86 -6.00
N ILE A 47 9.96 6.26 -7.06
CA ILE A 47 9.72 6.95 -8.33
C ILE A 47 8.82 8.17 -8.12
N TYR A 48 7.68 8.00 -7.44
CA TYR A 48 6.73 9.11 -7.20
C TYR A 48 7.25 10.19 -6.25
N ASN A 49 8.07 9.83 -5.27
CA ASN A 49 8.60 10.81 -4.31
C ASN A 49 9.75 11.65 -4.88
N GLN A 50 10.45 11.17 -5.91
CA GLN A 50 11.53 11.90 -6.55
C GLN A 50 11.02 13.14 -7.31
N LYS A 51 11.73 14.27 -7.16
CA LYS A 51 11.48 15.49 -7.95
C LYS A 51 12.22 15.38 -9.29
N ILE A 52 11.64 14.62 -10.21
CA ILE A 52 12.20 14.31 -11.53
C ILE A 52 11.27 14.77 -12.64
N GLN A 53 11.84 15.01 -13.82
CA GLN A 53 11.06 15.34 -15.02
C GLN A 53 10.27 14.13 -15.52
N LYS A 54 9.16 14.38 -16.23
CA LYS A 54 8.27 13.36 -16.80
C LYS A 54 8.99 12.29 -17.61
N SER A 55 9.95 12.68 -18.46
CA SER A 55 10.74 11.75 -19.28
C SER A 55 11.58 10.78 -18.43
N VAL A 56 12.17 11.27 -17.34
CA VAL A 56 12.95 10.45 -16.40
C VAL A 56 12.03 9.52 -15.61
N ALA A 57 10.83 9.99 -15.23
CA ALA A 57 9.82 9.16 -14.57
C ALA A 57 9.32 8.03 -15.49
N MET A 58 9.10 8.34 -16.77
CA MET A 58 8.72 7.36 -17.80
C MET A 58 9.76 6.23 -17.90
N LEU A 59 11.05 6.58 -18.00
CA LEU A 59 12.13 5.59 -18.04
C LEU A 59 12.18 4.73 -16.77
N LYS A 60 12.06 5.35 -15.59
CA LYS A 60 12.06 4.62 -14.31
C LYS A 60 10.85 3.70 -14.16
N LEU A 61 9.67 4.10 -14.61
CA LEU A 61 8.49 3.24 -14.64
C LEU A 61 8.68 2.06 -15.59
N ALA A 62 9.31 2.26 -16.75
CA ALA A 62 9.62 1.16 -17.66
C ALA A 62 10.55 0.11 -17.02
N HIS A 63 11.58 0.55 -16.29
CA HIS A 63 12.42 -0.36 -15.51
C HIS A 63 11.62 -1.11 -14.43
N TRP A 64 10.76 -0.40 -13.70
CA TRP A 64 9.91 -1.01 -12.69
C TRP A 64 8.91 -2.03 -13.28
N PHE A 65 8.35 -1.77 -14.46
CA PHE A 65 7.49 -2.74 -15.15
C PHE A 65 8.23 -4.04 -15.48
N LYS A 66 9.48 -3.94 -15.93
CA LYS A 66 10.33 -5.12 -16.16
C LYS A 66 10.53 -5.93 -14.88
N GLU A 67 10.82 -5.28 -13.75
CA GLU A 67 10.95 -5.95 -12.44
C GLU A 67 9.63 -6.63 -12.02
N VAL A 68 8.49 -6.00 -12.29
CA VAL A 68 7.17 -6.57 -12.02
C VAL A 68 6.91 -7.82 -12.86
N GLU A 69 7.24 -7.79 -14.15
CA GLU A 69 7.11 -8.95 -15.04
C GLU A 69 8.00 -10.12 -14.59
N GLU A 70 9.26 -9.83 -14.26
CA GLU A 70 10.23 -10.82 -13.77
C GLU A 70 9.84 -11.42 -12.41
N SER A 71 9.14 -10.66 -11.56
CA SER A 71 8.71 -11.12 -10.24
C SER A 71 7.60 -12.18 -10.26
N GLY A 72 6.82 -12.27 -11.34
CA GLY A 72 5.69 -13.19 -11.45
C GLY A 72 4.50 -12.92 -10.52
N PHE A 73 4.48 -11.80 -9.79
CA PHE A 73 3.39 -11.49 -8.86
C PHE A 73 2.16 -10.92 -9.57
N LYS A 74 1.09 -11.71 -9.65
CA LYS A 74 -0.20 -11.33 -10.27
C LYS A 74 -0.73 -9.98 -9.77
N ALA A 75 -0.61 -9.68 -8.47
CA ALA A 75 -1.09 -8.42 -7.90
C ALA A 75 -0.38 -7.19 -8.51
N PHE A 76 0.94 -7.25 -8.66
CA PHE A 76 1.71 -6.19 -9.29
C PHE A 76 1.48 -6.14 -10.80
N SER A 77 1.29 -7.28 -11.48
CA SER A 77 0.94 -7.29 -12.90
C SER A 77 -0.40 -6.61 -13.18
N VAL A 78 -1.39 -6.78 -12.29
CA VAL A 78 -2.67 -6.05 -12.38
C VAL A 78 -2.44 -4.55 -12.19
N LEU A 79 -1.66 -4.16 -11.18
CA LEU A 79 -1.31 -2.76 -10.95
C LEU A 79 -0.59 -2.13 -12.15
N MET A 80 0.40 -2.83 -12.71
CA MET A 80 1.11 -2.43 -13.92
C MET A 80 0.16 -2.17 -15.08
N LYS A 81 -0.78 -3.08 -15.34
CA LYS A 81 -1.80 -2.90 -16.38
C LYS A 81 -2.67 -1.66 -16.14
N THR A 82 -3.08 -1.42 -14.90
CA THR A 82 -3.83 -0.21 -14.53
C THR A 82 -2.99 1.05 -14.80
N ILE A 83 -1.71 1.03 -14.43
CA ILE A 83 -0.80 2.17 -14.69
C ILE A 83 -0.65 2.39 -16.20
N MET A 84 -0.48 1.33 -17.00
CA MET A 84 -0.38 1.44 -18.46
C MET A 84 -1.65 2.00 -19.09
N ASN A 85 -2.83 1.60 -18.62
CA ASN A 85 -4.11 2.11 -19.13
C ASN A 85 -4.29 3.61 -18.87
N HIS A 86 -3.71 4.13 -17.78
CA HIS A 86 -3.80 5.54 -17.39
C HIS A 86 -2.44 6.25 -17.45
N TYR A 87 -1.55 5.79 -18.34
CA TYR A 87 -0.13 6.16 -18.28
C TYR A 87 0.11 7.67 -18.46
N SER A 88 -0.63 8.30 -19.37
CA SER A 88 -0.53 9.74 -19.63
C SER A 88 -0.95 10.57 -18.41
N ASP A 89 -2.10 10.24 -17.82
CA ASP A 89 -2.63 10.92 -16.62
C ASP A 89 -1.71 10.75 -15.41
N ILE A 90 -1.17 9.55 -15.23
CA ILE A 90 -0.20 9.24 -14.18
C ILE A 90 1.09 10.04 -14.38
N LEU A 91 1.60 10.11 -15.62
CA LEU A 91 2.81 10.87 -15.90
C LEU A 91 2.61 12.38 -15.73
N ASN A 92 1.39 12.90 -15.88
CA ASN A 92 1.09 14.33 -15.62
C ASN A 92 1.37 14.73 -14.17
N TYR A 93 1.37 13.77 -13.22
CA TYR A 93 1.83 14.02 -11.86
C TYR A 93 3.24 14.62 -11.83
N PHE A 94 4.15 14.23 -12.73
CA PHE A 94 5.53 14.71 -12.71
C PHE A 94 5.73 16.12 -13.29
N ASP A 95 4.75 16.64 -14.04
CA ASP A 95 4.79 18.01 -14.58
C ASP A 95 4.31 19.04 -13.56
N GLN A 96 3.10 18.85 -13.01
CA GLN A 96 2.46 19.84 -12.13
C GLN A 96 2.45 19.44 -10.65
N ARG A 97 2.80 18.18 -10.32
CA ARG A 97 2.72 17.56 -8.98
C ARG A 97 1.47 17.97 -8.20
N SER A 98 0.37 18.23 -8.90
CA SER A 98 -0.89 18.60 -8.29
C SER A 98 -1.36 17.39 -7.49
N THR A 99 -1.25 17.48 -6.17
CA THR A 99 -1.66 16.41 -5.28
C THR A 99 -3.17 16.46 -5.12
N ASN A 100 -3.79 15.29 -5.00
CA ASN A 100 -5.21 15.17 -4.67
C ASN A 100 -5.55 15.72 -3.27
N ALA A 101 -4.55 16.17 -2.49
CA ALA A 101 -4.72 16.69 -1.13
C ALA A 101 -5.73 17.83 -1.04
N SER A 102 -5.74 18.75 -2.02
CA SER A 102 -6.73 19.84 -2.06
C SER A 102 -8.15 19.30 -2.29
N ALA A 103 -8.30 18.32 -3.19
CA ALA A 103 -9.59 17.67 -3.46
C ALA A 103 -10.04 16.76 -2.30
N GLU A 104 -9.13 16.06 -1.63
CA GLU A 104 -9.40 15.27 -0.42
C GLU A 104 -9.84 16.18 0.74
N SER A 105 -9.14 17.28 0.96
CA SER A 105 -9.49 18.31 1.95
C SER A 105 -10.86 18.93 1.65
N PHE A 106 -11.13 19.22 0.37
CA PHE A 106 -12.43 19.71 -0.07
C PHE A 106 -13.53 18.68 0.17
N ASN A 107 -13.31 17.41 -0.20
CA ASN A 107 -14.26 16.32 0.04
C ASN A 107 -14.53 16.11 1.53
N ALA A 108 -13.51 16.21 2.38
CA ALA A 108 -13.65 16.14 3.83
C ALA A 108 -14.48 17.31 4.38
N LYS A 109 -14.23 18.53 3.91
CA LYS A 109 -15.00 19.74 4.26
C LYS A 109 -16.46 19.62 3.84
N ILE A 110 -16.75 19.13 2.62
CA ILE A 110 -18.12 18.86 2.15
C ILE A 110 -18.79 17.82 3.03
N LYS A 111 -18.11 16.72 3.35
CA LYS A 111 -18.64 15.65 4.21
C LYS A 111 -19.02 16.20 5.59
N ASN A 112 -18.13 16.99 6.21
CA ASN A 112 -18.40 17.62 7.50
C ASN A 112 -19.59 18.59 7.43
N PHE A 113 -19.65 19.41 6.37
CA PHE A 113 -20.75 20.34 6.15
C PHE A 113 -22.11 19.63 5.99
N ARG A 114 -22.14 18.50 5.26
CA ARG A 114 -23.33 17.65 5.15
C ARG A 114 -23.76 17.04 6.48
N LEU A 115 -22.80 16.64 7.34
CA LEU A 115 -23.09 16.11 8.67
C LEU A 115 -23.74 17.17 9.57
N GLN A 116 -23.22 18.40 9.56
CA GLN A 116 -23.78 19.51 10.33
C GLN A 116 -25.23 19.85 9.92
N LEU A 117 -25.56 19.69 8.64
CA LEU A 117 -26.90 19.95 8.11
C LEU A 117 -27.86 18.75 8.19
N ARG A 118 -27.42 17.62 8.78
CA ARG A 118 -28.17 16.35 8.84
C ARG A 118 -28.60 15.85 7.46
N GLY A 119 -27.73 16.04 6.46
CA GLY A 119 -27.97 15.68 5.07
C GLY A 119 -28.28 16.87 4.17
N VAL A 120 -28.75 16.58 2.96
CA VAL A 120 -29.06 17.57 1.93
C VAL A 120 -30.52 17.40 1.53
N ARG A 121 -31.39 18.30 2.01
CA ARG A 121 -32.82 18.31 1.66
C ARG A 121 -33.10 19.13 0.40
N ASP A 122 -32.41 20.26 0.26
CA ASP A 122 -32.47 21.15 -0.90
C ASP A 122 -31.07 21.33 -1.48
N LYS A 123 -30.90 20.90 -2.74
CA LYS A 123 -29.61 20.96 -3.45
C LYS A 123 -29.22 22.39 -3.80
N SER A 124 -30.17 23.24 -4.17
CA SER A 124 -29.92 24.63 -4.55
C SER A 124 -29.46 25.44 -3.34
N PHE A 125 -30.13 25.28 -2.20
CA PHE A 125 -29.72 25.92 -0.95
C PHE A 125 -28.37 25.38 -0.43
N PHE A 126 -28.13 24.07 -0.58
CA PHE A 126 -26.85 23.47 -0.22
C PHE A 126 -25.69 24.04 -1.04
N LEU A 127 -25.84 24.11 -2.37
CA LEU A 127 -24.83 24.69 -3.26
C LEU A 127 -24.59 26.18 -2.97
N PHE A 128 -25.65 26.95 -2.70
CA PHE A 128 -25.53 28.35 -2.29
C PHE A 128 -24.72 28.51 -0.99
N ARG A 129 -24.96 27.66 0.01
CA ARG A 129 -24.20 27.71 1.27
C ARG A 129 -22.76 27.25 1.10
N LEU A 130 -22.55 26.23 0.25
CA LEU A 130 -21.23 25.71 -0.09
C LEU A 130 -20.39 26.78 -0.79
N SER A 131 -20.96 27.48 -1.78
CA SER A 131 -20.28 28.59 -2.46
C SER A 131 -19.98 29.75 -1.50
N LYS A 132 -20.83 30.03 -0.51
CA LYS A 132 -20.54 31.08 0.49
C LYS A 132 -19.46 30.72 1.50
N LEU A 133 -19.21 29.43 1.75
CA LEU A 133 -18.22 28.97 2.73
C LEU A 133 -16.82 28.78 2.12
N PHE A 134 -16.74 28.59 0.80
CA PHE A 134 -15.52 28.25 0.06
C PHE A 134 -15.21 29.22 -1.10
N ALA A 135 -15.90 30.36 -1.18
CA ALA A 135 -15.54 31.50 -2.04
C ALA A 135 -14.51 32.41 -1.37
#